data_AF-A0A7V1H758-F1
#
_entry.id   AF-A0A7V1H758-F1
#
_cell.length_a   1.000
_cell.length_b   1.000
_cell.length_c   1.000
_cell.angle_alpha   90.00
_cell.angle_beta   90.00
_cell.angle_gamma   90.00
#
_symmetry.space_group_name_H-M   'P 1'
#
loop_
_entity.id
_entity.type
_entity.pdbx_description
1 polymer ?
#
loop_
_entity_poly.entity_id
_entity_poly.type
_entity_poly.pdbx_seq_one_letter_code
_entity_poly.pdbx_strand_id
1 'polypeptide(L)'
;MDRIDVIRKMKDKEIPDERIEHGGQVCDLALKIAARIEAKEGVSLDHTNIMSGALIHDAGFTRCKGKPITVSILGKKEFEVPEDVVLHGMYGAEIAKEMGFNYEVQMIILRHELIAVNLDERAQLGILPLPAEDVVPVTWEEKAVMYADGLVFLVAGLGLDLWNDPEAPAKGFFDLLKSIAGPLSKDPIIISHPVLERSNRLNAELKDYADPQWLVQ
;
A
#
# COMPACT_ATOMS: atom_id res chain seq x y z
N MET A 1 9.28 20.68 -0.77
CA MET A 1 7.90 20.71 -0.26
C MET A 1 7.95 20.12 1.13
N ASP A 2 7.31 20.73 2.13
CA ASP A 2 7.29 20.18 3.49
C ASP A 2 5.97 19.47 3.82
N ARG A 3 5.89 18.83 5.00
CA ARG A 3 4.69 18.09 5.45
C ARG A 3 3.45 18.99 5.52
N ILE A 4 3.59 20.25 5.92
CA ILE A 4 2.47 21.19 6.06
C ILE A 4 1.93 21.53 4.67
N ASP A 5 2.81 21.76 3.70
CA ASP A 5 2.44 21.99 2.30
C ASP A 5 1.67 20.80 1.71
N VAL A 6 2.13 19.57 1.95
CA VAL A 6 1.45 18.36 1.46
C VAL A 6 0.07 18.23 2.08
N ILE A 7 -0.06 18.36 3.40
CA ILE A 7 -1.35 18.27 4.11
C ILE A 7 -2.30 19.37 3.63
N ARG A 8 -1.81 20.59 3.41
CA ARG A 8 -2.63 21.68 2.84
C ARG A 8 -3.15 21.30 1.46
N LYS A 9 -2.29 20.79 0.58
CA LYS A 9 -2.72 20.32 -0.76
C LYS A 9 -3.75 19.19 -0.67
N MET A 10 -3.61 18.26 0.28
CA MET A 10 -4.59 17.19 0.52
C MET A 10 -5.95 17.77 0.91
N LYS A 11 -5.98 18.76 1.82
CA LYS A 11 -7.21 19.45 2.22
C LYS A 11 -7.85 20.22 1.06
N ASP A 12 -7.04 20.90 0.25
CA ASP A 12 -7.52 21.60 -0.96
C ASP A 12 -8.14 20.64 -2.00
N LYS A 13 -7.73 19.37 -1.98
CA LYS A 13 -8.27 18.29 -2.81
C LYS A 13 -9.37 17.48 -2.13
N GLU A 14 -9.85 17.94 -0.98
CA GLU A 14 -10.93 17.29 -0.22
C GLU A 14 -10.60 15.81 0.12
N ILE A 15 -9.32 15.50 0.31
CA ILE A 15 -8.91 14.19 0.82
C ILE A 15 -9.43 14.06 2.27
N PRO A 16 -10.14 12.97 2.62
CA PRO A 16 -10.73 12.82 3.94
C PRO A 16 -9.72 12.87 5.09
N ASP A 17 -10.14 13.40 6.24
CA ASP A 17 -9.27 13.57 7.41
C ASP A 17 -8.72 12.23 7.92
N GLU A 18 -9.51 11.15 7.87
CA GLU A 18 -9.05 9.80 8.25
C GLU A 18 -7.91 9.29 7.35
N ARG A 19 -7.89 9.70 6.08
CA ARG A 19 -6.80 9.36 5.14
C ARG A 19 -5.57 10.23 5.38
N ILE A 20 -5.76 11.49 5.76
CA ILE A 20 -4.67 12.37 6.19
C ILE A 20 -4.00 11.81 7.46
N GLU A 21 -4.80 11.34 8.43
CA GLU A 21 -4.29 10.72 9.65
C GLU A 21 -3.54 9.42 9.36
N HIS A 22 -4.12 8.52 8.57
CA HIS A 22 -3.46 7.28 8.11
C HIS A 22 -2.14 7.58 7.39
N GLY A 23 -2.15 8.47 6.39
CA GLY A 23 -0.94 8.88 5.67
C GLY A 23 0.12 9.47 6.60
N GLY A 24 -0.27 10.15 7.67
CA GLY A 24 0.62 10.62 8.72
C GLY A 24 1.33 9.50 9.47
N GLN A 25 0.60 8.46 9.87
CA GLN A 25 1.15 7.27 10.53
C GLN A 25 2.12 6.51 9.62
N VAL A 26 1.73 6.32 8.36
CA VAL A 26 2.55 5.68 7.33
C VAL A 26 3.82 6.49 7.07
N CYS A 27 3.72 7.82 6.96
CA CYS A 27 4.87 8.71 6.77
C CYS A 27 5.91 8.57 7.90
N ASP A 28 5.46 8.63 9.15
CA ASP A 28 6.37 8.55 10.30
C ASP A 28 7.07 7.18 10.37
N LEU A 29 6.39 6.10 9.99
CA LEU A 29 6.96 4.77 9.93
C LEU A 29 7.90 4.58 8.73
N ALA A 30 7.53 5.07 7.54
CA ALA A 30 8.31 4.98 6.32
C ALA A 30 9.67 5.68 6.48
N LEU A 31 9.71 6.84 7.14
CA LEU A 31 10.97 7.55 7.41
C LEU A 31 11.88 6.78 8.39
N LYS A 32 11.32 6.07 9.37
CA LYS A 32 12.12 5.20 10.26
C LYS A 32 12.69 3.99 9.51
N ILE A 33 11.89 3.39 8.62
CA ILE A 33 12.33 2.28 7.75
C ILE A 33 13.44 2.77 6.82
N ALA A 34 13.26 3.93 6.18
CA ALA A 34 14.25 4.55 5.30
C ALA A 34 15.58 4.77 6.00
N ALA A 35 15.57 5.33 7.22
CA ALA A 35 16.79 5.53 8.01
C ALA A 35 17.53 4.21 8.31
N ARG A 36 16.79 3.10 8.51
CA ARG A 36 17.41 1.77 8.68
C ARG A 36 17.96 1.19 7.38
N ILE A 37 17.29 1.41 6.25
CA ILE A 37 17.79 1.03 4.93
C ILE A 37 19.11 1.76 4.66
N GLU A 38 19.15 3.08 4.85
CA GLU A 38 20.36 3.89 4.67
C GLU A 38 21.53 3.38 5.53
N ALA A 39 21.25 3.08 6.81
CA ALA A 39 22.27 2.60 7.74
C ALA A 39 22.83 1.21 7.40
N LYS A 40 22.00 0.31 6.86
CA LYS A 40 22.38 -1.08 6.55
C LYS A 40 22.98 -1.23 5.17
N GLU A 41 22.39 -0.57 4.18
CA GLU A 41 22.73 -0.74 2.77
C GLU A 41 23.72 0.33 2.28
N GLY A 42 23.97 1.38 3.08
CA GLY A 42 24.91 2.45 2.71
C GLY A 42 24.44 3.31 1.53
N VAL A 43 23.12 3.38 1.32
CA VAL A 43 22.47 4.18 0.28
C VAL A 43 21.97 5.51 0.85
N SER A 44 21.60 6.44 -0.02
CA SER A 44 20.92 7.69 0.35
C SER A 44 19.55 7.71 -0.31
N LEU A 45 18.50 7.91 0.49
CA LEU A 45 17.10 7.93 0.03
C LEU A 45 16.57 9.35 -0.03
N ASP A 46 15.63 9.63 -0.93
CA ASP A 46 14.93 10.92 -0.94
C ASP A 46 13.80 10.94 0.09
N HIS A 47 14.10 11.50 1.27
CA HIS A 47 13.13 11.61 2.36
C HIS A 47 11.95 12.53 2.01
N THR A 48 12.10 13.48 1.08
CA THR A 48 11.00 14.34 0.63
C THR A 48 10.00 13.55 -0.21
N ASN A 49 10.50 12.67 -1.08
CA ASN A 49 9.65 11.79 -1.89
C ASN A 49 8.96 10.73 -1.01
N ILE A 50 9.66 10.13 -0.05
CA ILE A 50 9.08 9.20 0.92
C ILE A 50 7.96 9.88 1.72
N MET A 51 8.24 11.06 2.29
CA MET A 51 7.25 11.82 3.06
C MET A 51 6.04 12.16 2.20
N SER A 52 6.26 12.71 1.00
CA SER A 52 5.17 13.14 0.12
C SER A 52 4.32 11.95 -0.34
N GLY A 53 4.97 10.87 -0.79
CA GLY A 53 4.31 9.65 -1.24
C GLY A 53 3.53 8.97 -0.13
N ALA A 54 4.11 8.83 1.07
CA ALA A 54 3.43 8.24 2.22
C ALA A 54 2.21 9.04 2.66
N LEU A 55 2.28 10.37 2.68
CA LEU A 55 1.15 11.21 3.08
C LEU A 55 -0.04 11.08 2.12
N ILE A 56 0.22 10.96 0.81
CA ILE A 56 -0.85 11.03 -0.22
C ILE A 56 -1.17 9.70 -0.91
N HIS A 57 -0.54 8.58 -0.54
CA HIS A 57 -0.69 7.29 -1.23
C HIS A 57 -2.15 6.86 -1.42
N ASP A 58 -2.98 7.12 -0.42
CA ASP A 58 -4.39 6.75 -0.40
C ASP A 58 -5.33 7.75 -1.09
N ALA A 59 -4.82 8.82 -1.68
CA ALA A 59 -5.66 9.87 -2.30
C ALA A 59 -6.61 9.32 -3.37
N GLY A 60 -6.24 8.22 -4.03
CA GLY A 60 -7.06 7.57 -5.05
C GLY A 60 -8.39 6.98 -4.57
N PHE A 61 -8.57 6.78 -3.26
CA PHE A 61 -9.87 6.41 -2.70
C PHE A 61 -10.98 7.39 -3.10
N THR A 62 -10.65 8.68 -3.26
CA THR A 62 -11.61 9.72 -3.69
C THR A 62 -12.16 9.53 -5.10
N ARG A 63 -11.52 8.70 -5.93
CA ARG A 63 -11.95 8.37 -7.30
C ARG A 63 -12.56 6.97 -7.44
N CYS A 64 -12.48 6.15 -6.40
CA CYS A 64 -13.14 4.84 -6.38
C CYS A 64 -14.66 5.06 -6.29
N LYS A 65 -15.41 4.47 -7.21
CA LYS A 65 -16.88 4.68 -7.36
C LYS A 65 -17.65 3.38 -7.52
N GLY A 66 -16.97 2.25 -7.36
CA GLY A 66 -17.56 0.93 -7.38
C GLY A 66 -18.63 0.76 -6.31
N LYS A 67 -19.50 -0.24 -6.48
CA LYS A 67 -20.50 -0.55 -5.47
C LYS A 67 -19.81 -0.93 -4.16
N PRO A 68 -20.36 -0.56 -3.01
CA PRO A 68 -19.81 -0.98 -1.74
C PRO A 68 -19.90 -2.50 -1.57
N ILE A 69 -18.81 -3.10 -1.10
CA ILE A 69 -18.71 -4.52 -0.73
C ILE A 69 -18.19 -4.62 0.70
N THR A 70 -18.70 -5.60 1.44
CA THR A 70 -18.21 -5.91 2.79
C THR A 70 -17.06 -6.90 2.69
N VAL A 71 -15.92 -6.54 3.27
CA VAL A 71 -14.75 -7.41 3.39
C VAL A 71 -14.55 -7.76 4.86
N SER A 72 -14.47 -9.05 5.16
CA SER A 72 -14.15 -9.57 6.49
C SER A 72 -12.82 -10.30 6.42
N ILE A 73 -11.83 -9.81 7.14
CA ILE A 73 -10.46 -10.34 7.11
C ILE A 73 -10.22 -11.14 8.39
N LEU A 74 -9.99 -12.45 8.22
CA LEU A 74 -9.64 -13.40 9.28
C LEU A 74 -10.63 -13.40 10.47
N GLY A 75 -11.86 -12.93 10.27
CA GLY A 75 -12.85 -12.69 11.34
C GLY A 75 -12.42 -11.66 12.39
N LYS A 76 -11.35 -10.89 12.13
CA LYS A 76 -10.76 -9.90 13.03
C LYS A 76 -11.22 -8.48 12.73
N LYS A 77 -11.41 -8.16 11.46
CA LYS A 77 -11.80 -6.83 10.99
C LYS A 77 -12.79 -6.94 9.85
N GLU A 78 -13.87 -6.19 9.95
CA GLU A 78 -14.88 -6.08 8.92
C GLU A 78 -15.07 -4.61 8.56
N PHE A 79 -15.11 -4.32 7.26
CA PHE A 79 -15.26 -2.97 6.75
C PHE A 79 -15.84 -2.98 5.34
N GLU A 80 -16.38 -1.84 4.93
CA GLU A 80 -16.94 -1.64 3.60
C GLU A 80 -15.96 -0.86 2.73
N VAL A 81 -15.77 -1.30 1.49
CA VAL A 81 -14.97 -0.62 0.47
C VAL A 81 -15.69 -0.63 -0.88
N PRO A 82 -15.41 0.32 -1.77
CA PRO A 82 -15.83 0.21 -3.17
C PRO A 82 -15.23 -1.05 -3.83
N GLU A 83 -15.98 -1.75 -4.67
CA GLU A 83 -15.50 -2.95 -5.37
C GLU A 83 -14.31 -2.67 -6.32
N ASP A 84 -14.11 -1.41 -6.71
CA ASP A 84 -12.99 -0.94 -7.53
C ASP A 84 -11.79 -0.44 -6.71
N VAL A 85 -11.77 -0.69 -5.38
CA VAL A 85 -10.72 -0.18 -4.49
C VAL A 85 -9.30 -0.60 -4.90
N VAL A 86 -9.10 -1.73 -5.58
CA VAL A 86 -7.78 -2.17 -6.11
C VAL A 86 -7.17 -1.21 -7.15
N LEU A 87 -7.93 -0.21 -7.60
CA LEU A 87 -7.48 0.82 -8.52
C LEU A 87 -7.01 2.10 -7.82
N HIS A 88 -7.14 2.20 -6.49
CA HIS A 88 -6.84 3.43 -5.77
C HIS A 88 -5.37 3.87 -5.94
N GLY A 89 -4.40 2.96 -6.02
CA GLY A 89 -3.02 3.32 -6.35
C GLY A 89 -2.87 4.03 -7.70
N MET A 90 -3.61 3.57 -8.73
CA MET A 90 -3.62 4.20 -10.06
C MET A 90 -4.23 5.60 -10.02
N TYR A 91 -5.42 5.71 -9.42
CA TYR A 91 -6.08 6.99 -9.25
C TYR A 91 -5.26 7.96 -8.39
N GLY A 92 -4.58 7.47 -7.37
CA GLY A 92 -3.70 8.24 -6.50
C GLY A 92 -2.51 8.82 -7.25
N ALA A 93 -1.87 8.03 -8.12
CA ALA A 93 -0.77 8.50 -8.96
C ALA A 93 -1.22 9.61 -9.94
N GLU A 94 -2.41 9.48 -10.54
CA GLU A 94 -2.99 10.54 -11.38
C GLU A 94 -3.29 11.81 -10.58
N ILE A 95 -3.89 11.68 -9.39
CA ILE A 95 -4.15 12.80 -8.49
C ILE A 95 -2.84 13.51 -8.12
N ALA A 96 -1.80 12.76 -7.77
CA ALA A 96 -0.50 13.33 -7.43
C ALA A 96 0.11 14.11 -8.59
N LYS A 97 0.01 13.58 -9.82
CA LYS A 97 0.41 14.30 -11.04
C LYS A 97 -0.35 15.62 -11.20
N GLU A 98 -1.68 15.61 -11.02
CA GLU A 98 -2.51 16.83 -11.09
C GLU A 98 -2.18 17.84 -9.99
N MET A 99 -1.73 17.37 -8.82
CA MET A 99 -1.28 18.22 -7.71
C MET A 99 0.15 18.77 -7.90
N GLY A 100 0.84 18.36 -8.97
CA GLY A 100 2.18 18.80 -9.33
C GLY A 100 3.31 18.07 -8.60
N PHE A 101 3.06 16.86 -8.09
CA PHE A 101 4.14 16.01 -7.55
C PHE A 101 5.00 15.43 -8.68
N ASN A 102 6.27 15.19 -8.38
CA ASN A 102 7.22 14.59 -9.33
C ASN A 102 6.85 13.13 -9.66
N TYR A 103 7.57 12.57 -10.64
CA TYR A 103 7.30 11.22 -11.12
C TYR A 103 7.58 10.16 -10.05
N GLU A 104 8.62 10.36 -9.24
CA GLU A 104 9.02 9.45 -8.17
C GLU A 104 7.93 9.30 -7.11
N VAL A 105 7.29 10.40 -6.70
CA VAL A 105 6.12 10.37 -5.80
C VAL A 105 4.95 9.67 -6.46
N GLN A 106 4.69 9.89 -7.75
CA GLN A 106 3.63 9.19 -8.48
C GLN A 106 3.86 7.67 -8.48
N MET A 107 5.10 7.21 -8.66
CA MET A 107 5.44 5.79 -8.66
C MET A 107 5.35 5.15 -7.28
N ILE A 108 5.76 5.86 -6.22
CA ILE A 108 5.52 5.44 -4.83
C ILE A 108 4.05 5.13 -4.62
N ILE A 109 3.16 6.03 -5.07
CA ILE A 109 1.71 5.86 -4.90
C ILE A 109 1.16 4.75 -5.77
N LEU A 110 1.63 4.61 -7.02
CA LEU A 110 1.20 3.53 -7.90
C LEU A 110 1.57 2.14 -7.34
N ARG A 111 2.69 2.04 -6.62
CA ARG A 111 3.35 0.79 -6.19
C ARG A 111 3.28 0.51 -4.69
N HIS A 112 2.45 1.23 -3.93
CA HIS A 112 2.45 1.16 -2.47
C HIS A 112 1.74 -0.08 -1.90
N GLU A 113 0.98 -0.84 -2.69
CA GLU A 113 0.28 -2.01 -2.15
C GLU A 113 1.25 -3.18 -1.91
N LEU A 114 1.37 -3.66 -0.66
CA LEU A 114 2.25 -4.78 -0.31
C LEU A 114 1.92 -6.10 -1.04
N ILE A 115 0.69 -6.22 -1.55
CA ILE A 115 0.28 -7.36 -2.39
C ILE A 115 0.82 -7.27 -3.83
N ALA A 116 1.12 -6.06 -4.33
CA ALA A 116 1.80 -5.77 -5.58
C ALA A 116 1.33 -6.66 -6.76
N VAL A 117 0.04 -6.59 -7.10
CA VAL A 117 -0.56 -7.37 -8.20
C VAL A 117 -0.08 -6.84 -9.55
N ASN A 118 0.85 -7.53 -10.22
CA ASN A 118 1.49 -7.03 -11.42
C ASN A 118 0.53 -6.93 -12.62
N LEU A 119 0.99 -6.37 -13.75
CA LEU A 119 0.15 -6.19 -14.94
C LEU A 119 -0.48 -7.49 -15.46
N ASP A 120 0.31 -8.54 -15.60
CA ASP A 120 -0.15 -9.83 -16.12
C ASP A 120 -1.15 -10.48 -15.17
N GLU A 121 -0.91 -10.40 -13.87
CA GLU A 121 -1.79 -10.91 -12.82
C GLU A 121 -3.09 -10.13 -12.76
N ARG A 122 -3.05 -8.79 -12.85
CA ARG A 122 -4.26 -7.95 -12.94
C ARG A 122 -5.11 -8.37 -14.14
N ALA A 123 -4.48 -8.57 -15.30
CA ALA A 123 -5.17 -9.03 -16.50
C ALA A 123 -5.80 -10.43 -16.32
N GLN A 124 -5.07 -11.36 -15.69
CA GLN A 124 -5.57 -12.72 -15.40
C GLN A 124 -6.73 -12.71 -14.41
N LEU A 125 -6.64 -11.87 -13.38
CA LEU A 125 -7.65 -11.68 -12.35
C LEU A 125 -8.86 -10.86 -12.83
N GLY A 126 -8.81 -10.30 -14.05
CA GLY A 126 -9.88 -9.46 -14.58
C GLY A 126 -9.96 -8.08 -13.95
N ILE A 127 -8.92 -7.63 -13.26
CA ILE A 127 -8.84 -6.29 -12.66
C ILE A 127 -8.50 -5.28 -13.76
N LEU A 128 -9.47 -4.44 -14.10
CA LEU A 128 -9.38 -3.43 -15.16
C LEU A 128 -9.82 -2.05 -14.63
N PRO A 129 -9.32 -0.94 -15.22
CA PRO A 129 -8.32 -0.86 -16.29
C PRO A 129 -6.93 -1.28 -15.82
N LEU A 130 -6.06 -1.64 -16.76
CA LEU A 130 -4.66 -1.90 -16.46
C LEU A 130 -3.90 -0.57 -16.31
N PRO A 131 -2.96 -0.47 -15.35
CA PRO A 131 -2.07 0.68 -15.27
C PRO A 131 -1.14 0.76 -16.48
N ALA A 132 -0.61 1.95 -16.74
CA ALA A 132 0.37 2.16 -17.80
C ALA A 132 1.73 1.51 -17.49
N GLU A 133 2.01 1.29 -16.20
CA GLU A 133 3.26 0.73 -15.70
C GLU A 133 2.98 -0.40 -14.71
N ASP A 134 3.97 -1.25 -14.48
CA ASP A 134 3.88 -2.29 -13.45
C ASP A 134 3.87 -1.67 -12.04
N VAL A 135 3.11 -2.31 -11.15
CA VAL A 135 2.82 -1.84 -9.79
C VAL A 135 3.68 -2.54 -8.73
N VAL A 136 4.63 -3.40 -9.14
CA VAL A 136 5.61 -3.99 -8.21
C VAL A 136 6.65 -2.93 -7.83
N PRO A 137 6.97 -2.73 -6.53
CA PRO A 137 7.96 -1.75 -6.10
C PRO A 137 9.38 -2.11 -6.58
N VAL A 138 10.11 -1.08 -6.99
CA VAL A 138 11.44 -1.14 -7.58
C VAL A 138 12.46 -0.44 -6.67
N THR A 139 12.20 0.80 -6.25
CA THR A 139 13.16 1.61 -5.48
C THR A 139 13.04 1.39 -3.98
N TRP A 140 14.06 1.84 -3.23
CA TRP A 140 14.01 1.79 -1.77
C TRP A 140 12.95 2.72 -1.19
N GLU A 141 12.71 3.87 -1.81
CA GLU A 141 11.62 4.79 -1.42
C GLU A 141 10.25 4.14 -1.60
N GLU A 142 10.02 3.49 -2.74
CA GLU A 142 8.78 2.75 -3.03
C GLU A 142 8.58 1.62 -2.00
N LYS A 143 9.61 0.81 -1.76
CA LYS A 143 9.57 -0.28 -0.78
C LYS A 143 9.34 0.21 0.65
N ALA A 144 9.96 1.31 1.04
CA ALA A 144 9.81 1.87 2.38
C ALA A 144 8.36 2.31 2.66
N VAL A 145 7.73 3.00 1.71
CA VAL A 145 6.33 3.44 1.84
C VAL A 145 5.37 2.25 1.77
N MET A 146 5.55 1.37 0.78
CA MET A 146 4.72 0.17 0.64
C MET A 146 4.74 -0.69 1.91
N TYR A 147 5.92 -0.90 2.48
CA TYR A 147 6.06 -1.73 3.66
C TYR A 147 5.54 -1.03 4.92
N ALA A 148 5.73 0.28 5.06
CA ALA A 148 5.13 1.06 6.15
C ALA A 148 3.61 0.95 6.15
N ASP A 149 2.96 1.14 4.99
CA ASP A 149 1.51 0.99 4.84
C ASP A 149 1.04 -0.43 5.21
N GLY A 150 1.71 -1.44 4.65
CA GLY A 150 1.44 -2.84 4.97
C GLY A 150 1.57 -3.18 6.45
N LEU A 151 2.56 -2.60 7.16
CA LEU A 151 2.73 -2.79 8.60
C LEU A 151 1.61 -2.13 9.42
N VAL A 152 1.20 -0.91 9.06
CA VAL A 152 0.06 -0.24 9.72
C VAL A 152 -1.20 -1.08 9.54
N PHE A 153 -1.44 -1.60 8.34
CA PHE A 153 -2.63 -2.41 8.07
C PHE A 153 -2.59 -3.80 8.75
N LEU A 154 -1.54 -4.58 8.51
CA LEU A 154 -1.47 -5.99 8.93
C LEU A 154 -1.12 -6.16 10.41
N VAL A 155 -0.21 -5.35 10.93
CA VAL A 155 0.27 -5.50 12.31
C VAL A 155 -0.60 -4.69 13.24
N ALA A 156 -0.66 -3.37 13.06
CA ALA A 156 -1.47 -2.52 13.94
C ALA A 156 -2.97 -2.74 13.73
N GLY A 157 -3.41 -2.91 12.48
CA GLY A 157 -4.83 -3.07 12.13
C GLY A 157 -5.42 -4.46 12.36
N LEU A 158 -4.62 -5.54 12.24
CA LEU A 158 -5.11 -6.93 12.35
C LEU A 158 -4.42 -7.76 13.46
N GLY A 159 -3.35 -7.23 14.06
CA GLY A 159 -2.59 -7.93 15.10
C GLY A 159 -1.84 -9.15 14.57
N LEU A 160 -1.36 -9.11 13.32
CA LEU A 160 -0.56 -10.18 12.74
C LEU A 160 0.92 -10.03 13.11
N ASP A 161 1.58 -11.16 13.36
CA ASP A 161 3.02 -11.20 13.67
C ASP A 161 3.83 -11.52 12.40
N LEU A 162 4.21 -10.46 11.68
CA LEU A 162 4.97 -10.57 10.43
C LEU A 162 6.43 -11.02 10.62
N TRP A 163 6.95 -10.98 11.85
CA TRP A 163 8.34 -11.38 12.13
C TRP A 163 8.47 -12.87 12.38
N ASN A 164 7.49 -13.47 13.07
CA ASN A 164 7.50 -14.88 13.46
C ASN A 164 6.60 -15.77 12.58
N ASP A 165 5.62 -15.22 11.87
CA ASP A 165 4.80 -15.95 10.89
C ASP A 165 5.10 -15.48 9.46
N PRO A 166 5.93 -16.22 8.69
CA PRO A 166 6.34 -15.82 7.34
C PRO A 166 5.17 -15.79 6.33
N GLU A 167 4.04 -16.41 6.67
CA GLU A 167 2.84 -16.44 5.82
C GLU A 167 1.78 -15.42 6.28
N ALA A 168 2.03 -14.66 7.34
CA ALA A 168 1.09 -13.66 7.84
C ALA A 168 0.65 -12.63 6.78
N PRO A 169 1.53 -12.10 5.92
CA PRO A 169 1.10 -11.20 4.84
C PRO A 169 0.06 -11.84 3.90
N ALA A 170 0.33 -13.05 3.41
CA ALA A 170 -0.61 -13.79 2.57
C ALA A 170 -1.97 -14.01 3.26
N LYS A 171 -1.95 -14.40 4.54
CA LYS A 171 -3.18 -14.60 5.33
C LYS A 171 -3.98 -13.31 5.47
N GLY A 172 -3.33 -12.18 5.72
CA GLY A 172 -3.99 -10.89 5.88
C GLY A 172 -4.58 -10.30 4.59
N PHE A 173 -4.00 -10.62 3.44
CA PHE A 173 -4.49 -10.15 2.14
C PHE A 173 -5.40 -11.14 1.39
N PHE A 174 -5.44 -12.41 1.81
CA PHE A 174 -6.23 -13.44 1.12
C PHE A 174 -7.71 -13.07 1.01
N ASP A 175 -8.34 -12.71 2.13
CA ASP A 175 -9.77 -12.38 2.15
C ASP A 175 -10.08 -11.12 1.32
N LEU A 176 -9.18 -10.13 1.34
CA LEU A 176 -9.29 -8.93 0.53
C LEU A 176 -9.21 -9.26 -0.97
N LEU A 177 -8.15 -9.96 -1.40
CA LEU A 177 -7.97 -10.35 -2.79
C LEU A 177 -9.12 -11.23 -3.28
N LYS A 178 -9.57 -12.18 -2.47
CA LYS A 178 -10.70 -13.06 -2.79
C LYS A 178 -12.01 -12.28 -2.91
N SER A 179 -12.25 -11.29 -2.06
CA SER A 179 -13.49 -10.50 -2.10
C SER A 179 -13.56 -9.62 -3.34
N ILE A 180 -12.43 -9.05 -3.76
CA ILE A 180 -12.38 -8.10 -4.88
C ILE A 180 -12.17 -8.80 -6.21
N ALA A 181 -11.17 -9.67 -6.30
CA ALA A 181 -10.79 -10.34 -7.54
C ALA A 181 -11.54 -11.67 -7.76
N GLY A 182 -12.08 -12.30 -6.71
CA GLY A 182 -12.80 -13.57 -6.84
C GLY A 182 -14.01 -13.52 -7.80
N PRO A 183 -14.85 -12.49 -7.76
CA PRO A 183 -15.95 -12.33 -8.72
C PRO A 183 -15.49 -12.05 -10.17
N LEU A 184 -14.25 -11.58 -10.36
CA LEU A 184 -13.69 -11.16 -11.64
C LEU A 184 -12.83 -12.27 -12.29
N SER A 185 -12.16 -13.06 -11.46
CA SER A 185 -11.20 -14.09 -11.84
C SER A 185 -11.90 -15.29 -12.47
N LYS A 186 -11.29 -15.85 -13.52
CA LYS A 186 -11.74 -17.11 -14.13
C LYS A 186 -11.45 -18.32 -13.23
N ASP A 187 -10.38 -18.23 -12.44
CA ASP A 187 -9.90 -19.28 -11.57
C ASP A 187 -10.14 -18.93 -10.09
N PRO A 188 -10.41 -19.92 -9.22
CA PRO A 188 -10.57 -19.66 -7.79
C PRO A 188 -9.31 -19.07 -7.15
N ILE A 189 -9.48 -18.03 -6.34
CA ILE A 189 -8.39 -17.48 -5.52
C ILE A 189 -8.14 -18.43 -4.34
N ILE A 190 -6.92 -18.97 -4.26
CA ILE A 190 -6.44 -19.85 -3.19
C ILE A 190 -5.29 -19.19 -2.43
N ILE A 191 -5.02 -19.62 -1.20
CA ILE A 191 -3.99 -19.00 -0.33
C ILE A 191 -2.57 -19.06 -0.93
N SER A 192 -2.28 -20.09 -1.74
CA SER A 192 -1.01 -20.25 -2.47
C SER A 192 -1.00 -19.52 -3.83
N HIS A 193 -1.85 -18.51 -4.03
CA HIS A 193 -1.84 -17.72 -5.25
C HIS A 193 -0.51 -16.95 -5.36
N PRO A 194 0.14 -16.86 -6.55
CA PRO A 194 1.47 -16.22 -6.70
C PRO A 194 1.55 -14.79 -6.16
N VAL A 195 0.45 -14.04 -6.31
CA VAL A 195 0.25 -12.70 -5.73
C VAL A 195 0.41 -12.68 -4.20
N LEU A 196 -0.19 -13.65 -3.50
CA LEU A 196 -0.10 -13.74 -2.04
C LEU A 196 1.28 -14.25 -1.61
N GLU A 197 1.89 -15.15 -2.37
CA GLU A 197 3.27 -15.55 -2.10
C GLU A 197 4.27 -14.39 -2.26
N ARG A 198 3.97 -13.42 -3.15
CA ARG A 198 4.80 -12.22 -3.31
C ARG A 198 4.83 -11.36 -2.07
N SER A 199 3.69 -11.15 -1.41
CA SER A 199 3.66 -10.34 -0.18
C SER A 199 4.50 -10.97 0.93
N ASN A 200 4.53 -12.31 1.04
CA ASN A 200 5.43 -13.02 1.95
C ASN A 200 6.91 -12.79 1.59
N ARG A 201 7.27 -12.82 0.30
CA ARG A 201 8.65 -12.54 -0.15
C ARG A 201 9.09 -11.11 0.13
N LEU A 202 8.22 -10.13 -0.12
CA LEU A 202 8.48 -8.72 0.18
C LEU A 202 8.64 -8.50 1.68
N ASN A 203 7.81 -9.14 2.51
CA ASN A 203 8.00 -9.12 3.97
C ASN A 203 9.34 -9.75 4.38
N ALA A 204 9.70 -10.90 3.80
CA ALA A 204 10.98 -11.55 4.09
C ALA A 204 12.19 -10.68 3.73
N GLU A 205 12.08 -9.90 2.64
CA GLU A 205 13.09 -8.91 2.24
C GLU A 205 13.16 -7.73 3.21
N LEU A 206 12.02 -7.23 3.68
CA LEU A 206 11.93 -5.90 4.31
C LEU A 206 11.83 -5.92 5.84
N LYS A 207 11.46 -7.05 6.46
CA LYS A 207 11.20 -7.12 7.90
C LYS A 207 12.36 -6.72 8.79
N ASP A 208 13.59 -6.89 8.31
CA ASP A 208 14.80 -6.53 9.06
C ASP A 208 15.06 -5.00 9.06
N TYR A 209 14.36 -4.22 8.24
CA TYR A 209 14.38 -2.75 8.28
C TYR A 209 13.28 -2.16 9.17
N ALA A 210 12.39 -2.98 9.73
CA ALA A 210 11.33 -2.55 10.63
C ALA A 210 11.47 -3.22 12.01
N ASP A 211 10.79 -2.66 13.01
CA ASP A 211 10.81 -3.19 14.38
C ASP A 211 9.38 -3.22 14.92
N PRO A 212 8.93 -4.37 15.45
CA PRO A 212 7.57 -4.54 15.92
C PRO A 212 7.22 -3.55 17.04
N GLN A 213 8.20 -3.08 17.82
CA GLN A 213 7.98 -2.12 18.91
C GLN A 213 7.52 -0.74 18.41
N TRP A 214 7.73 -0.43 17.13
CA TRP A 214 7.26 0.85 16.56
C TRP A 214 5.75 0.92 16.36
N LEU A 215 5.07 -0.23 16.38
CA LEU A 215 3.64 -0.39 16.06
C LEU A 215 2.80 -0.65 17.31
N VAL A 216 3.43 -0.75 18.48
CA VAL A 216 2.76 -0.87 19.78
C VAL A 216 2.46 0.53 20.29
N GLN A 217 1.19 0.94 20.29
CA GLN A 217 0.69 2.14 20.96
C GLN A 217 -0.26 1.76 22.09
#